data_AF-P52793-F1
#
_entry.id   AF-P52793-F1
#
_cell.length_a   1.000
_cell.length_b   1.000
_cell.length_c   1.000
_cell.angle_alpha   90.00
_cell.angle_beta   90.00
_cell.angle_gamma   90.00
#
_symmetry.space_group_name_H-M   'P 1'
#
loop_
_entity.id
_entity.type
_entity.pdbx_description
1 polymer ?
#
loop_
_entity_poly.entity_id
_entity_poly.type
_entity_poly.pdbx_seq_one_letter_code
_entity_poly.pdbx_strand_id
1 'polypeptide(L)'
;MEFLWAPLLGLCCSLAAADRHIVFWNSSNPKFREEDYTVHVQLNDYLDIICPHYEDDSVADAAMERYTLYMVEHQEYVACQPQSKDQVRWNCNRPSAKHGPEKLSEKFQRFTPFILGKEFKEGHSYYYISKPIYHQESQCLKLKVTVNGKITHNPQAHVNPQEKRLQADDPEVQVLHSIGYSAAPRLFPLVWAVLLLPLLLLQSQ
;
A
#
# COMPACT_ATOMS: atom_id res chain seq x y z
N MET A 1 42.36 4.92 -10.16
CA MET A 1 41.58 5.39 -8.99
C MET A 1 40.25 6.03 -9.42
N GLU A 2 39.53 5.43 -10.39
CA GLU A 2 38.36 6.09 -11.02
C GLU A 2 37.00 5.41 -10.73
N PHE A 3 36.94 4.36 -9.90
CA PHE A 3 35.69 3.56 -9.72
C PHE A 3 35.17 3.45 -8.27
N LEU A 4 35.73 4.21 -7.32
CA LEU A 4 35.37 4.12 -5.89
C LEU A 4 34.00 4.70 -5.52
N TRP A 5 33.31 5.39 -6.44
CA TRP A 5 31.98 5.98 -6.19
C TRP A 5 30.81 5.04 -6.51
N ALA A 6 31.06 4.01 -7.33
CA ALA A 6 30.03 3.06 -7.73
C ALA A 6 29.29 2.36 -6.57
N PRO A 7 29.97 1.88 -5.49
CA PRO A 7 29.26 1.24 -4.39
C PRO A 7 28.40 2.22 -3.58
N LEU A 8 28.77 3.51 -3.52
CA LEU A 8 28.00 4.53 -2.80
C LEU A 8 26.68 4.86 -3.52
N LEU A 9 26.72 4.94 -4.86
CA LEU A 9 25.52 5.12 -5.69
C LEU A 9 24.57 3.93 -5.58
N GLY A 10 25.11 2.70 -5.60
CA GLY A 10 24.29 1.48 -5.46
C GLY A 10 23.57 1.39 -4.11
N LEU A 11 24.22 1.80 -3.01
CA LEU A 11 23.63 1.76 -1.67
C LEU A 11 22.59 2.86 -1.45
N CYS A 12 22.71 4.01 -2.12
CA CYS A 12 21.71 5.08 -2.03
C CYS A 12 20.42 4.73 -2.77
N CYS A 13 20.51 4.04 -3.91
CA CYS A 13 19.35 3.64 -4.70
C CYS A 13 18.45 2.62 -3.99
N SER A 14 19.00 1.70 -3.20
CA SER A 14 18.22 0.66 -2.50
C SER A 14 17.43 1.21 -1.32
N LEU A 15 17.85 2.33 -0.73
CA LEU A 15 17.17 2.96 0.41
C LEU A 15 15.94 3.79 0.00
N ALA A 16 15.84 4.17 -1.27
CA ALA A 16 14.77 5.03 -1.78
C ALA A 16 13.70 4.27 -2.59
N ALA A 17 13.86 2.97 -2.78
CA ALA A 17 12.90 2.18 -3.54
C ALA A 17 11.63 1.96 -2.72
N ALA A 18 10.49 2.39 -3.27
CA ALA A 18 9.17 2.06 -2.73
C ALA A 18 8.87 0.57 -2.90
N ASP A 19 8.29 -0.05 -1.88
CA ASP A 19 7.92 -1.47 -1.96
C ASP A 19 6.66 -1.66 -2.82
N ARG A 20 6.52 -2.85 -3.42
CA ARG A 20 5.35 -3.24 -4.22
C ARG A 20 4.68 -4.46 -3.59
N HIS A 21 3.40 -4.30 -3.24
CA HIS A 21 2.56 -5.33 -2.64
C HIS A 21 1.62 -5.90 -3.70
N ILE A 22 1.61 -7.22 -3.91
CA ILE A 22 0.80 -7.86 -4.96
C ILE A 22 -0.38 -8.62 -4.34
N VAL A 23 -1.58 -8.40 -4.85
CA VAL A 23 -2.81 -9.08 -4.44
C VAL A 23 -3.49 -9.69 -5.66
N PHE A 24 -3.59 -11.02 -5.71
CA PHE A 24 -4.36 -11.73 -6.73
C PHE A 24 -5.84 -11.74 -6.35
N TRP A 25 -6.67 -11.00 -7.08
CA TRP A 25 -8.07 -10.75 -6.75
C TRP A 25 -9.00 -11.78 -7.40
N ASN A 26 -9.09 -12.97 -6.80
CA ASN A 26 -9.98 -14.05 -7.25
C ASN A 26 -10.50 -14.86 -6.07
N SER A 27 -11.63 -15.56 -6.27
CA SER A 27 -12.28 -16.37 -5.23
C SER A 27 -11.43 -17.57 -4.78
N SER A 28 -10.51 -18.02 -5.63
CA SER A 28 -9.63 -19.16 -5.37
C SER A 28 -8.46 -18.81 -4.44
N ASN A 29 -8.12 -17.52 -4.26
CA ASN A 29 -7.03 -17.09 -3.39
C ASN A 29 -7.42 -17.28 -1.91
N PRO A 30 -6.73 -18.17 -1.18
CA PRO A 30 -7.12 -18.54 0.18
C PRO A 30 -7.08 -17.36 1.17
N LYS A 31 -6.33 -16.30 0.89
CA LYS A 31 -6.29 -15.10 1.74
C LYS A 31 -7.65 -14.41 1.84
N PHE A 32 -8.51 -14.51 0.83
CA PHE A 32 -9.87 -13.96 0.90
C PHE A 32 -10.85 -14.81 1.71
N ARG A 33 -10.45 -16.01 2.15
CA ARG A 33 -11.24 -16.82 3.08
C ARG A 33 -11.12 -16.30 4.52
N GLU A 34 -10.05 -15.56 4.81
CA GLU A 34 -9.87 -14.82 6.06
C GLU A 34 -10.76 -13.58 6.02
N GLU A 35 -11.61 -13.37 7.03
CA GLU A 35 -12.54 -12.23 7.05
C GLU A 35 -11.84 -10.87 7.12
N ASP A 36 -10.54 -10.86 7.41
CA ASP A 36 -9.71 -9.70 7.74
C ASP A 36 -8.45 -9.58 6.87
N TYR A 37 -8.49 -10.05 5.61
CA TYR A 37 -7.34 -9.92 4.70
C TYR A 37 -6.84 -8.47 4.65
N THR A 38 -5.68 -8.25 5.27
CA THR A 38 -5.06 -6.94 5.46
C THR A 38 -3.67 -6.90 4.85
N VAL A 39 -3.37 -5.83 4.11
CA VAL A 39 -2.03 -5.50 3.65
C VAL A 39 -1.52 -4.27 4.38
N HIS A 40 -0.31 -4.33 4.89
CA HIS A 40 0.36 -3.21 5.54
C HIS A 40 1.34 -2.56 4.55
N VAL A 41 1.20 -1.26 4.33
CA VAL A 41 2.00 -0.50 3.38
C VAL A 41 2.62 0.72 4.06
N GLN A 42 3.69 1.25 3.48
CA GLN A 42 4.23 2.56 3.82
C GLN A 42 3.73 3.63 2.85
N LEU A 43 3.89 4.91 3.20
CA LEU A 43 3.73 5.97 2.21
C LEU A 43 4.73 5.79 1.07
N ASN A 44 4.25 6.06 -0.14
CA ASN A 44 4.90 5.88 -1.43
C ASN A 44 5.02 4.44 -1.95
N ASP A 45 4.65 3.44 -1.16
CA ASP A 45 4.52 2.06 -1.65
C ASP A 45 3.43 1.95 -2.73
N TYR A 46 3.47 0.82 -3.44
CA TYR A 46 2.46 0.46 -4.42
C TYR A 46 1.68 -0.78 -3.99
N LEU A 47 0.38 -0.78 -4.27
CA LEU A 47 -0.45 -1.98 -4.26
C LEU A 47 -0.85 -2.32 -5.69
N ASP A 48 -0.50 -3.53 -6.10
CA ASP A 48 -0.81 -4.11 -7.39
C ASP A 48 -1.92 -5.15 -7.21
N ILE A 49 -3.14 -4.79 -7.62
CA ILE A 49 -4.27 -5.71 -7.65
C ILE A 49 -4.34 -6.36 -9.03
N ILE A 50 -4.14 -7.68 -9.07
CA ILE A 50 -4.13 -8.49 -10.29
C ILE A 50 -5.50 -9.12 -10.49
N CYS A 51 -6.14 -8.85 -11.62
CA CYS A 51 -7.44 -9.42 -12.00
C CYS A 51 -7.34 -10.95 -12.28
N PRO A 52 -8.45 -11.71 -12.17
CA PRO A 52 -8.51 -13.09 -12.64
C PRO A 52 -8.15 -13.18 -14.12
N HIS A 53 -7.33 -14.15 -14.49
CA HIS A 53 -6.88 -14.37 -15.87
C HIS A 53 -6.86 -15.84 -16.20
N TYR A 54 -7.28 -16.17 -17.42
CA TYR A 54 -7.41 -17.54 -17.91
C TYR A 54 -6.80 -17.62 -19.30
N GLU A 55 -5.86 -18.56 -19.47
CA GLU A 55 -5.17 -18.84 -20.72
C GLU A 55 -5.91 -19.92 -21.53
N ASP A 56 -5.72 -19.91 -22.85
CA ASP A 56 -6.02 -21.00 -23.80
C ASP A 56 -7.42 -21.63 -23.72
N ASP A 57 -8.46 -20.80 -23.54
CA ASP A 57 -9.86 -21.25 -23.44
C ASP A 57 -10.07 -22.39 -22.41
N SER A 58 -9.20 -22.47 -21.41
CA SER A 58 -9.18 -23.53 -20.39
C SER A 58 -10.45 -23.55 -19.52
N VAL A 59 -11.18 -22.44 -19.49
CA VAL A 59 -12.38 -22.24 -18.69
C VAL A 59 -13.46 -21.66 -19.61
N ALA A 60 -14.69 -22.16 -19.51
CA ALA A 60 -15.81 -21.60 -20.26
C ALA A 60 -16.04 -20.13 -19.86
N ASP A 61 -16.39 -19.27 -20.82
CA ASP A 61 -16.56 -17.82 -20.59
C ASP A 61 -17.49 -17.48 -19.41
N ALA A 62 -18.53 -18.29 -19.23
CA ALA A 62 -19.51 -18.18 -18.14
C ALA A 62 -18.99 -18.60 -16.76
N ALA A 63 -17.85 -19.27 -16.67
CA ALA A 63 -17.19 -19.62 -15.42
C ALA A 63 -15.99 -18.70 -15.10
N MET A 64 -15.65 -17.78 -16.00
CA MET A 64 -14.55 -16.83 -15.77
C MET A 64 -14.99 -15.69 -14.85
N GLU A 65 -14.30 -15.56 -13.72
CA GLU A 65 -14.56 -14.51 -12.74
C GLU A 65 -14.29 -13.11 -13.33
N ARG A 66 -15.24 -12.18 -13.08
CA ARG A 66 -15.15 -10.78 -13.49
C ARG A 66 -15.74 -9.89 -12.41
N TYR A 67 -15.03 -8.82 -12.09
CA TYR A 67 -15.34 -7.99 -10.92
C TYR A 67 -15.29 -6.50 -11.23
N THR A 68 -16.20 -5.74 -10.62
CA THR A 68 -16.04 -4.29 -10.43
C THR A 68 -15.44 -4.06 -9.05
N LEU A 69 -14.29 -3.39 -8.99
CA LEU A 69 -13.62 -3.01 -7.75
C LEU A 69 -14.02 -1.61 -7.31
N TYR A 70 -14.31 -1.48 -6.03
CA TYR A 70 -14.69 -0.23 -5.39
C TYR A 70 -13.69 0.12 -4.30
N MET A 71 -13.40 1.41 -4.15
CA MET A 71 -12.76 1.94 -2.97
C MET A 71 -13.82 2.58 -2.08
N VAL A 72 -14.01 2.03 -0.88
CA VAL A 72 -15.16 2.32 -0.01
C VAL A 72 -14.74 2.76 1.38
N GLU A 73 -15.68 3.31 2.12
CA GLU A 73 -15.53 3.62 3.54
C GLU A 73 -15.77 2.37 4.41
N HIS A 74 -15.38 2.45 5.69
CA HIS A 74 -15.41 1.29 6.60
C HIS A 74 -16.81 0.64 6.73
N GLN A 75 -17.87 1.45 6.79
CA GLN A 75 -19.24 0.92 6.94
C GLN A 75 -19.66 0.06 5.74
N GLU A 76 -19.31 0.50 4.54
CA GLU A 76 -19.58 -0.18 3.27
C GLU A 76 -18.71 -1.41 3.10
N TYR A 77 -17.48 -1.39 3.61
CA TYR A 77 -16.60 -2.56 3.67
C TYR A 77 -17.21 -3.66 4.55
N VAL A 78 -17.76 -3.31 5.71
CA VAL A 78 -18.42 -4.27 6.61
C VAL A 78 -19.71 -4.82 6.01
N ALA A 79 -20.57 -3.95 5.47
CA ALA A 79 -21.82 -4.35 4.80
C ALA A 79 -21.57 -5.04 3.43
N CYS A 80 -20.34 -4.95 2.95
CA CYS A 80 -19.93 -5.26 1.59
C CYS A 80 -20.85 -4.73 0.50
N GLN A 81 -21.17 -3.45 0.57
CA GLN A 81 -22.10 -2.79 -0.33
C GLN A 81 -21.58 -1.40 -0.65
N PRO A 82 -21.17 -1.10 -1.90
CA PRO A 82 -20.79 0.25 -2.29
C PRO A 82 -22.05 1.14 -2.33
N GLN A 83 -21.90 2.40 -1.91
CA GLN A 83 -22.97 3.39 -1.91
C GLN A 83 -23.24 3.99 -3.29
N SER A 84 -22.19 4.21 -4.10
CA SER A 84 -22.34 4.87 -5.41
C SER A 84 -21.40 4.32 -6.48
N LYS A 85 -21.71 4.67 -7.75
CA LYS A 85 -20.84 4.37 -8.89
C LYS A 85 -19.56 5.21 -8.90
N ASP A 86 -19.53 6.33 -8.17
CA ASP A 86 -18.36 7.21 -8.10
C ASP A 86 -17.21 6.56 -7.29
N GLN A 87 -17.51 5.52 -6.52
CA GLN A 87 -16.54 4.72 -5.77
C GLN A 87 -15.85 3.65 -6.62
N VAL A 88 -16.24 3.47 -7.88
CA VAL A 88 -15.61 2.50 -8.78
C VAL A 88 -14.14 2.89 -8.97
N ARG A 89 -13.24 2.01 -8.55
CA ARG A 89 -11.79 2.19 -8.65
C ARG A 89 -11.21 1.51 -9.89
N TRP A 90 -11.75 0.35 -10.28
CA TRP A 90 -11.31 -0.43 -11.43
C TRP A 90 -12.35 -1.46 -11.90
N ASN A 91 -12.26 -1.92 -13.15
CA ASN A 91 -13.08 -3.01 -13.69
C ASN A 91 -12.17 -4.13 -14.20
N CYS A 92 -12.26 -5.32 -13.60
CA CYS A 92 -11.65 -6.54 -14.11
C CYS A 92 -12.62 -7.21 -15.08
N ASN A 93 -12.66 -6.74 -16.33
CA ASN A 93 -13.65 -7.18 -17.32
C ASN A 93 -13.03 -7.93 -18.51
N ARG A 94 -11.69 -8.07 -18.58
CA ARG A 94 -11.00 -8.83 -19.63
C ARG A 94 -10.25 -10.05 -19.06
N PRO A 95 -10.94 -11.14 -18.70
CA PRO A 95 -10.29 -12.34 -18.16
C PRO A 95 -9.38 -13.07 -19.15
N SER A 96 -9.58 -12.89 -20.46
CA SER A 96 -8.77 -13.47 -21.54
C SER A 96 -7.89 -12.43 -22.26
N ALA A 97 -7.45 -11.39 -21.55
CA ALA A 97 -6.60 -10.34 -22.13
C ALA A 97 -5.29 -10.91 -22.72
N LYS A 98 -5.00 -10.58 -23.99
CA LYS A 98 -3.84 -11.12 -24.74
C LYS A 98 -2.46 -10.79 -24.14
N HIS A 99 -2.39 -9.78 -23.28
CA HIS A 99 -1.13 -9.28 -22.69
C HIS A 99 -0.96 -9.71 -21.22
N GLY A 100 -1.67 -10.76 -20.79
CA GLY A 100 -1.69 -11.23 -19.41
C GLY A 100 -2.78 -10.55 -18.58
N PRO A 101 -2.79 -10.78 -17.25
CA PRO A 101 -3.83 -10.26 -16.36
C PRO A 101 -3.85 -8.73 -16.33
N GLU A 102 -5.05 -8.15 -16.36
CA GLU A 102 -5.23 -6.73 -16.08
C GLU A 102 -4.79 -6.41 -14.64
N LYS A 103 -4.22 -5.22 -14.45
CA LYS A 103 -3.67 -4.78 -13.16
C LYS A 103 -4.06 -3.36 -12.83
N LEU A 104 -4.61 -3.16 -11.64
CA LEU A 104 -4.69 -1.85 -10.99
C LEU A 104 -3.43 -1.65 -10.15
N SER A 105 -2.69 -0.57 -10.41
CA SER A 105 -1.60 -0.12 -9.54
C SER A 105 -2.04 1.13 -8.78
N GLU A 106 -2.18 0.99 -7.47
CA GLU A 106 -2.42 2.09 -6.53
C GLU A 106 -1.10 2.54 -5.92
N LYS A 107 -0.91 3.85 -5.76
CA LYS A 107 0.25 4.42 -5.07
C LYS A 107 -0.20 5.13 -3.80
N PHE A 108 0.36 4.75 -2.66
CA PHE A 108 0.03 5.35 -1.35
C PHE A 108 0.73 6.68 -1.16
N GLN A 109 0.43 7.67 -1.99
CA GLN A 109 1.04 8.99 -1.92
C GLN A 109 0.21 9.95 -1.07
N ARG A 110 0.91 10.85 -0.37
CA ARG A 110 0.28 11.86 0.49
C ARG A 110 -0.46 12.94 -0.30
N PHE A 111 0.05 13.27 -1.49
CA PHE A 111 -0.51 14.29 -2.36
C PHE A 111 -0.59 13.75 -3.78
N THR A 112 -1.70 14.04 -4.45
CA THR A 112 -1.93 13.64 -5.84
C THR A 112 -2.16 14.87 -6.70
N PRO A 113 -1.51 14.99 -7.87
CA PRO A 113 -1.79 16.09 -8.79
C PRO A 113 -3.14 15.91 -9.51
N PHE A 114 -3.78 14.75 -9.39
CA PHE A 114 -5.06 14.45 -10.02
C PHE A 114 -6.23 14.79 -9.09
N ILE A 115 -7.17 15.62 -9.56
CA ILE A 115 -8.31 16.11 -8.77
C ILE A 115 -9.20 14.99 -8.23
N LEU A 116 -9.37 13.90 -9.00
CA LEU A 116 -10.12 12.71 -8.58
C LEU A 116 -9.21 11.61 -8.01
N GLY A 117 -7.94 11.92 -7.76
CA GLY A 117 -6.99 10.99 -7.17
C GLY A 117 -7.28 10.81 -5.68
N LYS A 118 -6.91 9.66 -5.15
CA LYS A 118 -6.97 9.41 -3.72
C LYS A 118 -5.67 9.83 -3.04
N GLU A 119 -5.80 10.54 -1.92
CA GLU A 119 -4.69 10.84 -1.01
C GLU A 119 -4.68 9.89 0.18
N PHE A 120 -3.47 9.49 0.58
CA PHE A 120 -3.25 8.52 1.64
C PHE A 120 -2.53 9.13 2.84
N LYS A 121 -2.93 8.74 4.04
CA LYS A 121 -2.39 9.25 5.31
C LYS A 121 -1.83 8.10 6.14
N GLU A 122 -0.68 8.36 6.75
CA GLU A 122 -0.08 7.46 7.74
C GLU A 122 -1.08 7.18 8.89
N GLY A 123 -1.08 5.95 9.39
CA GLY A 123 -1.98 5.50 10.45
C GLY A 123 -3.43 5.26 10.04
N HIS A 124 -3.79 5.46 8.76
CA HIS A 124 -5.16 5.27 8.27
C HIS A 124 -5.32 3.93 7.57
N SER A 125 -6.55 3.39 7.63
CA SER A 125 -6.97 2.20 6.88
C SER A 125 -7.87 2.60 5.71
N TYR A 126 -7.68 1.91 4.60
CA TYR A 126 -8.43 2.09 3.36
C TYR A 126 -9.00 0.75 2.93
N TYR A 127 -10.17 0.76 2.30
CA TYR A 127 -10.95 -0.46 2.09
C TYR A 127 -11.31 -0.63 0.62
N TYR A 128 -11.12 -1.85 0.12
CA TYR A 128 -11.49 -2.26 -1.21
C TYR A 128 -12.47 -3.41 -1.13
N ILE A 129 -13.50 -3.38 -1.96
CA ILE A 129 -14.46 -4.48 -2.13
C ILE A 129 -14.71 -4.74 -3.61
N SER A 130 -15.20 -5.92 -3.96
CA SER A 130 -15.63 -6.22 -5.32
C SER A 130 -17.02 -6.82 -5.42
N LYS A 131 -17.71 -6.52 -6.51
CA LYS A 131 -18.97 -7.17 -6.90
C LYS A 131 -18.78 -7.90 -8.24
N PRO A 132 -19.26 -9.15 -8.39
CA PRO A 132 -19.20 -9.83 -9.67
C PRO A 132 -20.03 -9.10 -10.72
N ILE A 133 -19.57 -9.08 -11.96
CA ILE A 133 -20.23 -8.35 -13.07
C ILE A 133 -21.43 -9.13 -13.62
N TYR A 134 -21.30 -10.45 -13.75
CA TYR A 134 -22.32 -11.32 -14.35
C TYR A 134 -22.99 -12.29 -13.37
N HIS A 135 -22.33 -12.58 -12.24
CA HIS A 135 -22.84 -13.53 -11.25
C HIS A 135 -23.49 -12.80 -10.08
N GLN A 136 -24.62 -13.32 -9.62
CA GLN A 136 -25.21 -12.92 -8.35
C GLN A 136 -24.60 -13.78 -7.24
N GLU A 137 -23.32 -13.55 -6.94
CA GLU A 137 -22.70 -14.13 -5.74
C GLU A 137 -23.06 -13.30 -4.50
N SER A 138 -23.39 -13.99 -3.42
CA SER A 138 -23.70 -13.34 -2.14
C SER A 138 -22.45 -12.83 -1.42
N GLN A 139 -21.33 -13.54 -1.59
CA GLN A 139 -20.06 -13.20 -0.96
C GLN A 139 -19.26 -12.27 -1.87
N CYS A 140 -18.76 -11.19 -1.30
CA CYS A 140 -17.82 -10.31 -1.97
C CYS A 140 -16.39 -10.63 -1.53
N LEU A 141 -15.43 -10.28 -2.37
CA LEU A 141 -14.03 -10.20 -1.97
C LEU A 141 -13.78 -8.81 -1.39
N LYS A 142 -13.03 -8.75 -0.28
CA LYS A 142 -12.74 -7.51 0.43
C LYS A 142 -11.30 -7.50 0.93
N LEU A 143 -10.67 -6.33 0.90
CA LEU A 143 -9.28 -6.10 1.30
C LEU A 143 -9.20 -4.83 2.15
N LYS A 144 -8.55 -4.93 3.30
CA LYS A 144 -8.14 -3.77 4.10
C LYS A 144 -6.68 -3.43 3.80
N VAL A 145 -6.37 -2.16 3.63
CA VAL A 145 -4.99 -1.68 3.48
C VAL A 145 -4.69 -0.67 4.57
N THR A 146 -3.72 -0.97 5.41
CA THR A 146 -3.30 -0.08 6.51
C THR A 146 -2.00 0.60 6.12
N VAL A 147 -2.01 1.93 6.03
CA VAL A 147 -0.78 2.71 5.86
C VAL A 147 -0.17 2.85 7.25
N ASN A 148 1.00 2.24 7.46
CA ASN A 148 1.63 2.22 8.77
C ASN A 148 1.93 3.66 9.22
N GLY A 149 1.63 3.94 10.48
CA GLY A 149 1.97 5.20 11.11
C GLY A 149 3.42 5.18 11.59
N LYS A 150 4.08 6.35 11.61
CA LYS A 150 5.24 6.54 12.47
C LYS A 150 4.72 6.58 13.91
N ILE A 151 4.87 5.48 14.65
CA ILE A 151 4.50 5.41 16.07
C ILE A 151 5.42 6.36 16.85
N THR A 152 5.00 7.59 17.08
CA THR A 152 5.47 8.36 18.24
C THR A 152 4.73 7.84 19.45
N HIS A 153 5.30 6.83 20.10
CA HIS A 153 4.93 6.51 21.47
C HIS A 153 5.35 7.73 22.30
N ASN A 154 4.40 8.59 22.69
CA ASN A 154 4.63 9.55 23.76
C ASN A 154 4.03 8.96 25.04
N PRO A 155 4.82 8.24 25.87
CA PRO A 155 4.35 7.84 27.19
C PRO A 155 4.47 9.05 28.11
N GLN A 156 3.42 9.88 28.20
CA GLN A 156 3.05 10.71 29.35
C GLN A 156 2.01 11.77 28.94
N ALA A 157 0.74 11.38 28.91
CA ALA A 157 -0.35 12.31 29.19
C ALA A 157 -0.71 12.13 30.67
N HIS A 158 0.04 12.76 31.57
CA HIS A 158 -0.43 12.96 32.94
C HIS A 158 -1.59 13.95 32.89
N VAL A 159 -2.80 13.41 32.98
CA VAL A 159 -4.03 14.17 33.20
C VAL A 159 -3.96 14.75 34.62
N ASN A 160 -3.79 16.07 34.75
CA ASN A 160 -4.07 16.78 35.99
C ASN A 160 -5.33 17.64 35.79
N PRO A 161 -6.44 17.35 36.47
CA PRO A 161 -7.72 17.99 36.19
C PRO A 161 -7.94 19.21 37.10
N GLN A 162 -7.52 20.42 36.72
CA GLN A 162 -7.95 21.60 37.50
C GLN A 162 -7.97 23.00 36.87
N GLU A 163 -7.93 23.18 35.55
CA GLU A 163 -8.00 24.54 34.99
C GLU A 163 -9.32 24.83 34.25
N LYS A 164 -10.37 25.06 35.07
CA LYS A 164 -11.55 25.82 34.64
C LYS A 164 -11.20 27.31 34.67
N ARG A 165 -11.18 27.94 33.49
CA ARG A 165 -11.61 29.33 33.16
C ARG A 165 -10.60 30.04 32.26
N LEU A 166 -10.85 30.10 30.95
CA LEU A 166 -11.38 31.28 30.25
C LEU A 166 -11.53 30.97 28.75
N GLN A 167 -12.47 31.66 28.10
CA GLN A 167 -12.92 31.47 26.73
C GLN A 167 -11.93 32.02 25.67
N ALA A 168 -11.76 31.22 24.62
CA ALA A 168 -11.72 31.53 23.18
C ALA A 168 -11.17 32.90 22.72
N ASP A 169 -9.98 32.86 22.12
CA ASP A 169 -9.70 33.48 20.81
C ASP A 169 -8.53 32.72 20.14
N ASP A 170 -8.65 32.49 18.83
CA ASP A 170 -7.87 31.59 17.97
C ASP A 170 -6.37 31.96 17.86
N PRO A 171 -5.40 31.04 18.06
CA PRO A 171 -4.02 31.30 17.71
C PRO A 171 -3.49 30.39 16.58
N GLU A 172 -3.06 31.07 15.51
CA GLU A 172 -1.76 30.87 14.87
C GLU A 172 -1.38 29.44 14.48
N VAL A 173 -1.57 29.13 13.19
CA VAL A 173 -0.97 27.96 12.52
C VAL A 173 0.56 28.08 12.58
N GLN A 174 1.17 27.53 13.63
CA GLN A 174 2.60 27.30 13.68
C GLN A 174 2.96 26.19 12.69
N VAL A 175 3.50 26.60 11.55
CA VAL A 175 4.16 25.75 10.57
C VAL A 175 5.40 25.14 11.23
N LEU A 176 5.27 23.93 11.77
CA LEU A 176 6.41 23.20 12.34
C LEU A 176 7.13 22.42 11.23
N HIS A 177 8.27 22.97 10.79
CA HIS A 177 9.32 22.20 10.12
C HIS A 177 10.03 21.32 11.16
N SER A 178 10.19 20.03 10.89
CA SER A 178 11.10 19.16 11.67
C SER A 178 11.72 18.16 10.70
N ILE A 179 12.96 18.42 10.26
CA ILE A 179 14.22 17.92 10.83
C ILE A 179 14.24 16.38 10.80
N GLY A 180 14.98 15.88 9.81
CA GLY A 180 15.14 14.46 9.55
C GLY A 180 15.93 13.77 10.65
N TYR A 181 15.35 12.70 11.19
CA TYR A 181 16.09 11.62 11.83
C TYR A 181 15.93 10.37 10.96
N SER A 182 17.04 10.00 10.32
CA SER A 182 17.18 8.77 9.56
C SER A 182 17.10 7.57 10.50
N ALA A 183 16.04 6.77 10.39
CA ALA A 183 16.08 5.38 10.84
C ALA A 183 16.73 4.57 9.71
N ALA A 184 17.98 4.17 9.89
CA ALA A 184 18.67 3.26 9.00
C ALA A 184 17.91 1.92 8.95
N PRO A 185 17.59 1.37 7.76
CA PRO A 185 17.08 0.02 7.69
C PRO A 185 18.22 -0.93 8.02
N ARG A 186 17.88 -2.05 8.65
CA ARG A 186 18.83 -3.12 8.95
C ARG A 186 19.36 -3.69 7.64
N LEU A 187 20.56 -3.27 7.28
CA LEU A 187 21.32 -3.85 6.17
C LEU A 187 21.58 -5.32 6.50
N PHE A 188 21.00 -6.19 5.67
CA PHE A 188 21.34 -7.62 5.63
C PHE A 188 22.87 -7.79 5.63
N PRO A 189 23.41 -8.85 6.27
CA PRO A 189 24.86 -9.05 6.46
C PRO A 189 25.67 -9.13 5.16
N LEU A 190 25.00 -9.29 4.01
CA LEU A 190 25.62 -9.29 2.68
C LEU A 190 26.25 -7.94 2.28
N VAL A 191 25.75 -6.81 2.78
CA VAL A 191 26.30 -5.49 2.40
C VAL A 191 27.68 -5.24 3.00
N TRP A 192 27.93 -5.74 4.22
CA TRP A 192 29.24 -5.68 4.85
C TRP A 192 30.27 -6.56 4.13
N ALA A 193 29.84 -7.72 3.62
CA ALA A 193 30.73 -8.61 2.85
C ALA A 193 31.22 -7.96 1.56
N VAL A 194 30.36 -7.21 0.86
CA VAL A 194 30.72 -6.52 -0.40
C VAL A 194 31.62 -5.31 -0.15
N LEU A 195 31.47 -4.61 1.00
CA LEU A 195 32.36 -3.50 1.37
C LEU A 195 33.73 -3.95 1.90
N LEU A 196 33.81 -5.11 2.55
CA LEU A 196 35.06 -5.62 3.12
C LEU A 196 35.92 -6.40 2.12
N LEU A 197 35.32 -7.02 1.09
CA LEU A 197 36.08 -7.79 0.09
C LEU A 197 37.19 -6.98 -0.62
N PRO A 198 36.95 -5.74 -1.07
CA PRO A 198 37.99 -4.91 -1.69
C PRO A 198 39.08 -4.51 -0.70
N LEU A 199 38.75 -4.28 0.58
CA LEU A 199 39.72 -3.96 1.62
C LEU A 199 40.61 -5.16 1.95
N LEU A 200 40.03 -6.37 2.02
CA LEU A 200 40.76 -7.61 2.23
C LEU A 200 41.69 -7.95 1.06
N LEU A 201 41.26 -7.68 -0.18
CA LEU A 201 42.10 -7.86 -1.38
C LEU A 201 43.24 -6.83 -1.47
N LEU A 202 43.07 -5.62 -0.91
CA LEU A 202 44.13 -4.60 -0.92
C LEU A 202 45.18 -4.81 0.18
N GLN A 203 44.87 -5.58 1.22
CA GLN A 203 45.84 -5.95 2.26
C GLN A 203 46.62 -7.24 1.93
N SER A 204 46.28 -7.94 0.83
CA SER A 204 46.96 -9.17 0.39
C SER A 204 47.92 -8.97 -0.79
N GLN A 205 48.16 -7.72 -1.21
CA GLN A 205 49.29 -7.31 -2.06
C GLN A 205 50.32 -6.52 -1.24
#